data_AF-A0A1I7FDA6-F1
#
_entry.id   AF-A0A1I7FDA6-F1
#
_cell.length_a   1.000
_cell.length_b   1.000
_cell.length_c   1.000
_cell.angle_alpha   90.00
_cell.angle_beta   90.00
_cell.angle_gamma   90.00
#
_symmetry.space_group_name_H-M   'P 1'
#
loop_
_entity.id
_entity.type
_entity.pdbx_description
1 polymer ?
#
loop_
_entity_poly.entity_id
_entity_poly.type
_entity_poly.pdbx_seq_one_letter_code
_entity_poly.pdbx_strand_id
1 'polypeptide(L)' 'MQSPPDNLDAHALGRAAPEKGLAREACPYAEGTAARERWLSGYDEAVAAGVAPVTGGLKREPGR' A
#
# COMPACT_ATOMS: atom_id res chain seq x y z
N MET A 1 -3.70 30.62 3.49
CA MET A 1 -2.52 29.74 3.51
C MET A 1 -2.95 28.41 2.91
N GLN A 2 -2.60 28.15 1.65
CA GLN A 2 -2.96 26.91 0.97
C GLN A 2 -1.84 25.92 1.28
N SER A 3 -2.08 25.04 2.27
CA SER A 3 -1.13 23.96 2.56
C SER A 3 -0.85 23.20 1.27
N PRO A 4 0.43 22.90 0.95
CA PRO A 4 0.74 22.14 -0.25
C PRO A 4 -0.03 20.81 -0.22
N PRO A 5 -0.43 20.26 -1.38
CA PRO A 5 -1.10 18.96 -1.46
C PRO A 5 -0.09 17.83 -1.15
N ASP A 6 0.43 17.81 0.07
CA ASP A 6 1.47 16.90 0.55
C ASP A 6 0.89 15.85 1.51
N ASN A 7 -0.38 15.51 1.31
CA ASN A 7 -0.98 14.34 1.94
C ASN A 7 -1.54 13.47 0.83
N LEU A 8 -0.64 12.82 0.08
CA LEU A 8 -0.97 11.53 -0.50
C LEU A 8 -1.41 10.64 0.67
N ASP A 9 -2.71 10.51 0.83
CA ASP A 9 -3.31 9.86 1.99
C ASP A 9 -2.79 8.43 2.04
N ALA A 10 -1.87 8.15 2.97
CA ALA A 10 -1.19 6.86 3.05
C ALA A 10 -2.21 5.71 3.14
N HIS A 11 -3.36 5.99 3.75
CA HIS A 11 -4.52 5.09 3.77
C HIS A 11 -5.09 4.82 2.38
N ALA A 12 -5.35 5.86 1.58
CA ALA A 12 -5.84 5.68 0.20
C ALA A 12 -4.82 4.94 -0.67
N LEU A 13 -3.53 5.21 -0.49
CA LEU A 13 -2.45 4.47 -1.15
C LEU A 13 -2.43 3.00 -0.75
N GLY A 14 -2.63 2.69 0.53
CA GLY A 14 -2.74 1.34 1.04
C GLY A 14 -3.92 0.58 0.44
N ARG A 15 -5.08 1.24 0.36
CA ARG A 15 -6.29 0.68 -0.22
C ARG A 15 -6.15 0.35 -1.71
N ALA A 16 -5.47 1.21 -2.46
CA ALA A 16 -5.24 0.98 -3.89
C ALA A 16 -4.06 0.02 -4.17
N ALA A 17 -3.26 -0.34 -3.17
CA ALA A 17 -2.08 -1.18 -3.34
C ALA A 17 -2.39 -2.60 -3.88
N PRO A 18 -3.33 -3.38 -3.32
CA PRO A 18 -3.62 -4.72 -3.86
C PRO A 18 -4.20 -4.66 -5.27
N GLU A 19 -5.00 -3.63 -5.60
CA GLU A 19 -5.49 -3.40 -6.97
C GLU A 19 -4.36 -3.09 -7.97
N LYS A 20 -3.25 -2.53 -7.48
CA LYS A 20 -2.03 -2.25 -8.26
C LYS A 20 -1.05 -3.42 -8.31
N GLY A 21 -1.38 -4.57 -7.73
CA GLY A 21 -0.45 -5.70 -7.67
C GLY A 21 0.67 -5.51 -6.65
N LEU A 22 0.52 -4.60 -5.68
CA LEU A 22 1.48 -4.43 -4.59
C LEU A 22 1.11 -5.33 -3.42
N ALA A 23 2.11 -6.03 -2.88
CA ALA A 23 1.98 -6.81 -1.66
C ALA A 23 2.00 -5.89 -0.43
N ARG A 24 1.41 -6.35 0.69
CA ARG A 24 1.46 -5.64 1.99
C ARG A 24 2.89 -5.31 2.42
N GLU A 25 3.83 -6.19 2.08
CA GLU A 25 5.27 -6.06 2.40
C GLU A 25 5.97 -5.00 1.53
N ALA A 26 5.38 -4.61 0.39
CA ALA A 26 5.89 -3.56 -0.48
C ALA A 26 5.50 -2.15 0.01
N CYS A 27 5.03 -2.02 1.25
CA CYS A 27 4.75 -0.73 1.88
C CYS A 27 6.01 0.16 1.82
N PRO A 28 5.95 1.36 1.21
CA PRO A 28 7.11 2.21 1.02
C PRO A 28 7.55 2.94 2.31
N TYR A 29 6.73 2.88 3.36
CA TYR A 29 6.96 3.60 4.61
C TYR A 29 7.76 2.75 5.61
N ALA A 30 8.66 3.41 6.33
CA ALA A 30 9.47 2.76 7.36
C ALA A 30 8.61 2.16 8.48
N GLU A 31 9.11 1.09 9.09
CA GLU A 31 8.49 0.44 10.23
C GLU A 31 8.33 1.40 11.41
N GLY A 32 7.18 1.34 12.11
CA GLY A 32 6.90 2.22 13.24
C GLY A 32 6.47 3.64 12.89
N THR A 33 6.27 3.96 11.60
CA THR A 33 5.73 5.26 11.19
C THR A 33 4.21 5.25 11.10
N ALA A 34 3.58 6.37 11.48
CA ALA A 34 2.12 6.55 11.33
C ALA A 34 1.64 6.42 9.87
N ALA A 35 2.51 6.74 8.90
CA ALA A 35 2.24 6.54 7.48
C ALA A 35 2.16 5.04 7.12
N ARG A 36 3.05 4.21 7.68
CA ARG A 36 2.98 2.75 7.53
C ARG A 36 1.68 2.21 8.13
N GLU A 37 1.33 2.63 9.34
CA GLU A 37 0.10 2.16 10.00
C GLU A 37 -1.16 2.51 9.17
N ARG A 38 -1.24 3.74 8.66
CA ARG A 38 -2.33 4.15 7.75
C ARG A 38 -2.36 3.35 6.46
N TRP A 39 -1.21 3.13 5.84
CA TRP A 39 -1.12 2.34 4.60
C TRP A 39 -1.51 0.88 4.83
N LEU A 40 -1.05 0.26 5.91
CA LEU A 40 -1.43 -1.10 6.27
C LEU A 40 -2.93 -1.21 6.55
N SER A 41 -3.50 -0.22 7.27
CA SER A 41 -4.95 -0.17 7.50
C SER A 41 -5.73 -0.09 6.20
N GLY A 42 -5.31 0.74 5.24
CA GLY A 42 -5.98 0.83 3.94
C GLY A 42 -5.87 -0.47 3.13
N TYR A 43 -4.73 -1.14 3.21
CA TYR A 43 -4.53 -2.45 2.57
C TYR A 43 -5.49 -3.50 3.14
N ASP A 44 -5.55 -3.63 4.46
CA ASP A 44 -6.45 -4.56 5.15
C ASP A 44 -7.92 -4.27 4.80
N GLU A 45 -8.32 -2.98 4.72
CA GLU A 45 -9.66 -2.57 4.27
C GLU A 45 -9.98 -3.02 2.84
N ALA A 46 -9.04 -2.88 1.90
CA ALA A 46 -9.22 -3.34 0.53
C ALA A 46 -9.38 -4.86 0.45
N VAL A 47 -8.59 -5.60 1.23
CA VAL A 47 -8.70 -7.07 1.32
C VAL A 47 -10.04 -7.48 1.93
N ALA A 48 -10.48 -6.80 2.99
CA ALA A 48 -11.79 -7.02 3.61
C ALA A 48 -12.95 -6.69 2.66
N ALA A 49 -12.77 -5.70 1.78
CA ALA A 49 -13.72 -5.35 0.71
C ALA A 49 -13.73 -6.36 -0.45
N GLY A 50 -12.88 -7.39 -0.43
CA GLY A 50 -12.83 -8.45 -1.43
C GLY A 50 -11.78 -8.26 -2.53
N VAL A 51 -10.91 -7.25 -2.43
CA VAL A 51 -9.76 -7.16 -3.34
C VAL A 51 -8.78 -8.29 -3.02
N ALA A 52 -8.39 -9.04 -4.06
CA ALA A 52 -7.47 -10.15 -3.88
C ALA A 52 -6.13 -9.66 -3.30
N PRO A 53 -5.70 -10.16 -2.12
CA PRO A 53 -4.41 -9.80 -1.57
C PRO A 53 -3.31 -10.33 -2.49
N VAL A 54 -2.33 -9.47 -2.74
CA VAL A 54 -1.14 -9.86 -3.51
C VAL A 54 -0.20 -10.58 -2.56
N THR A 55 -0.29 -11.91 -2.56
CA THR A 55 0.62 -12.79 -1.83
C THR A 55 1.71 -13.24 -2.80
N GLY A 56 2.95 -12.84 -2.52
CA GLY A 56 4.08 -13.04 -3.42
C GLY A 56 4.69 -11.70 -3.79
N GLY A 57 5.65 -11.27 -2.97
CA GLY A 57 6.51 -10.14 -3.27
C GLY A 57 6.99 -10.23 -4.72
N LEU A 58 6.98 -9.07 -5.40
CA LEU A 58 7.43 -8.84 -6.77
C LEU A 58 8.17 -10.06 -7.32
N LYS A 59 7.49 -10.87 -8.14
CA LYS A 59 8.19 -11.92 -8.91
C LYS A 59 9.24 -11.14 -9.69
N ARG A 60 10.48 -11.14 -9.22
CA ARG A 60 11.63 -10.70 -9.99
C ARG A 60 11.67 -11.69 -11.13
N GLU A 61 10.99 -11.38 -12.23
CA GLU A 61 11.15 -12.11 -13.46
C GLU A 61 12.66 -12.05 -13.76
N PRO A 62 13.38 -13.18 -13.78
CA PRO A 62 14.74 -13.17 -14.28
C PRO A 62 14.61 -12.89 -15.78
N GLY A 63 15.07 -11.70 -16.19
CA GLY A 63 15.14 -11.32 -17.59
C GLY A 63 15.84 -12.42 -18.39
N ARG A 64 15.22 -12.81 -19.51
CA ARG A 64 15.77 -13.72 -20.50
C ARG A 64 16.53 -12.94 -21.56
#